data_AF-A0A3A6NL09-F1
#
_entry.id   AF-A0A3A6NL09-F1
#
_cell.length_a   1.000
_cell.length_b   1.000
_cell.length_c   1.000
_cell.angle_alpha   90.00
_cell.angle_beta   90.00
_cell.angle_gamma   90.00
#
_symmetry.space_group_name_H-M   'P 1'
#
loop_
_entity.id
_entity.type
_entity.pdbx_description
1 polymer ?
#
loop_
_entity_poly.entity_id
_entity_poly.type
_entity_poly.pdbx_seq_one_letter_code
_entity_poly.pdbx_strand_id
1 'polypeptide(L)'
;MKHLGVKLIITFGVVLMAFVVGRLLWIENIATDEGEIHLEIIDQDGTIVFDEVLIYHEGDTFFNILDRYFDLTCANSSYGADSSCSYTFTSFAYEGKVILGISGEGFSVASDWSNTFLAFYVKHEDDYVLSTLGPSQIPFEDQDEFRIVLESVWEWFGLSKSHKAMKEIALIALFAAVLFVQQLALSMIPNFSFTTLLLIIYTKLLGFRKTSLIIVVHVLVYNILSPFGPVIPLHIPSMLIGWLLIPILLTTILKSWESVHRLAIFGFFFGFLYGWVFIPVSVFVSGTPFLAYLFMDLPFEFVMAVTNFLGILWLYEPLMKILRVQLYKFRQATQ
;
A
#
# COMPACT_ATOMS: atom_id res chain seq x y z
N MET A 1 9.42 -36.89 -14.56
CA MET A 1 7.95 -36.81 -14.61
C MET A 1 7.26 -37.20 -13.29
N LYS A 2 7.58 -38.34 -12.65
CA LYS A 2 6.95 -38.75 -11.37
C LYS A 2 7.11 -37.74 -10.22
N HIS A 3 8.26 -37.05 -10.14
CA HIS A 3 8.53 -36.04 -9.10
C HIS A 3 7.77 -34.71 -9.27
N LEU A 4 7.27 -34.42 -10.47
CA LEU A 4 6.49 -33.20 -10.75
C LEU A 4 5.02 -33.40 -10.37
N GLY A 5 4.46 -34.58 -10.66
CA GLY A 5 3.08 -34.93 -10.29
C GLY A 5 2.86 -34.95 -8.77
N VAL A 6 3.81 -35.49 -8.00
CA VAL A 6 3.72 -35.49 -6.53
C VAL A 6 3.77 -34.07 -5.96
N LYS A 7 4.60 -33.18 -6.53
CA LYS A 7 4.67 -31.78 -6.11
C LYS A 7 3.36 -31.03 -6.40
N LEU A 8 2.77 -31.23 -7.58
CA LEU A 8 1.49 -30.62 -7.94
C LEU A 8 0.34 -31.12 -7.07
N ILE A 9 0.29 -32.42 -6.74
CA ILE A 9 -0.75 -33.00 -5.86
C ILE A 9 -0.62 -32.43 -4.44
N ILE A 10 0.60 -32.31 -3.90
CA ILE A 10 0.83 -31.74 -2.57
C ILE A 10 0.47 -30.24 -2.56
N THR A 11 0.89 -29.46 -3.56
CA THR A 11 0.54 -28.04 -3.66
C THR A 11 -0.97 -27.85 -3.77
N PHE A 12 -1.65 -28.63 -4.61
CA PHE A 12 -3.11 -28.54 -4.75
C PHE A 12 -3.82 -28.99 -3.47
N GLY A 13 -3.32 -30.04 -2.80
CA GLY A 13 -3.84 -30.50 -1.52
C GLY A 13 -3.69 -29.47 -0.40
N VAL A 14 -2.56 -28.76 -0.34
CA VAL A 14 -2.33 -27.68 0.64
C VAL A 14 -3.21 -26.47 0.33
N VAL A 15 -3.35 -26.09 -0.95
CA VAL A 15 -4.24 -24.98 -1.36
C VAL A 15 -5.70 -25.32 -1.09
N LEU A 16 -6.14 -26.54 -1.38
CA LEU A 16 -7.50 -27.01 -1.10
C LEU A 16 -7.75 -27.09 0.41
N MET A 17 -6.78 -27.59 1.19
CA MET A 17 -6.88 -27.63 2.65
C MET A 17 -6.93 -26.20 3.23
N ALA A 18 -6.09 -25.28 2.76
CA ALA A 18 -6.15 -23.87 3.15
C ALA A 18 -7.47 -23.21 2.75
N PHE A 19 -8.03 -23.56 1.59
CA PHE A 19 -9.34 -23.10 1.15
C PHE A 19 -10.48 -23.65 2.03
N VAL A 20 -10.46 -24.94 2.34
CA VAL A 20 -11.46 -25.60 3.19
C VAL A 20 -11.36 -25.09 4.63
N VAL A 21 -10.16 -24.93 5.18
CA VAL A 21 -9.93 -24.35 6.50
C VAL A 21 -10.35 -22.88 6.52
N GLY A 22 -10.02 -22.09 5.49
CA GLY A 22 -10.48 -20.70 5.37
C GLY A 22 -12.00 -20.59 5.26
N ARG A 23 -12.66 -21.54 4.59
CA ARG A 23 -14.13 -21.64 4.55
C ARG A 23 -14.74 -22.09 5.87
N LEU A 24 -14.10 -23.01 6.59
CA LEU A 24 -14.58 -23.53 7.88
C LEU A 24 -14.36 -22.55 9.03
N LEU A 25 -13.37 -21.64 8.91
CA LEU A 25 -13.07 -20.58 9.88
C LEU A 25 -13.74 -19.25 9.51
N TRP A 26 -14.64 -19.23 8.53
CA TRP A 26 -15.40 -18.05 8.18
C TRP A 26 -16.49 -17.82 9.24
N ILE A 27 -16.14 -17.06 10.27
CA ILE A 27 -17.06 -16.66 11.34
C ILE A 27 -17.86 -15.48 10.78
N GLU A 28 -19.17 -15.67 10.61
CA GLU A 28 -20.09 -14.56 10.38
C GLU A 28 -20.23 -13.80 11.70
N ASN A 29 -19.80 -12.55 11.74
CA ASN A 29 -19.87 -11.69 12.93
C ASN A 29 -21.31 -11.17 13.10
N ILE A 30 -22.16 -12.06 13.61
CA ILE A 30 -23.58 -11.85 13.87
C ILE A 30 -23.80 -11.86 15.38
N ALA A 31 -24.63 -10.95 15.88
CA ALA A 31 -25.02 -10.90 17.29
C ALA A 31 -25.67 -12.23 17.72
N THR A 32 -25.13 -12.83 18.79
CA THR A 32 -25.68 -14.06 19.38
C THR A 32 -26.81 -13.80 20.36
N ASP A 33 -26.91 -12.57 20.88
CA ASP A 33 -27.84 -12.16 21.92
C ASP A 33 -28.33 -10.72 21.63
N GLU A 34 -29.29 -10.24 22.41
CA GLU A 34 -29.72 -8.84 22.40
C GLU A 34 -28.84 -8.00 23.33
N GLY A 35 -28.52 -6.76 22.95
CA GLY A 35 -27.69 -5.85 23.74
C GLY A 35 -27.70 -4.44 23.18
N GLU A 36 -26.78 -3.62 23.65
CA GLU A 36 -26.66 -2.23 23.24
C GLU A 36 -25.21 -1.84 22.91
N ILE A 37 -25.05 -0.95 21.94
CA ILE A 37 -23.75 -0.36 21.57
C ILE A 37 -23.84 1.16 21.65
N HIS A 38 -22.73 1.81 21.99
CA HIS A 38 -22.63 3.26 21.94
C HIS A 38 -22.06 3.70 20.60
N LEU A 39 -22.72 4.62 19.90
CA LEU A 39 -22.26 5.10 18.60
C LEU A 39 -22.11 6.63 18.57
N GLU A 40 -20.89 7.06 18.29
CA GLU A 40 -20.59 8.45 17.94
C GLU A 40 -20.40 8.60 16.43
N ILE A 41 -21.05 9.60 15.81
CA ILE A 41 -20.78 10.00 14.42
C ILE A 41 -20.21 11.41 14.42
N ILE A 42 -19.07 11.56 13.76
CA ILE A 42 -18.31 12.81 13.69
C ILE A 42 -18.24 13.26 12.22
N ASP A 43 -18.61 14.52 11.99
CA ASP A 43 -18.52 15.13 10.67
C ASP A 43 -17.07 15.47 10.27
N GLN A 44 -16.91 16.06 9.08
CA GLN A 44 -15.60 16.43 8.56
C GLN A 44 -14.89 17.53 9.37
N ASP A 45 -15.64 18.35 10.11
CA ASP A 45 -15.10 19.45 10.92
C ASP A 45 -14.72 18.98 12.33
N GLY A 46 -14.90 17.69 12.64
CA GLY A 46 -14.64 17.11 13.96
C GLY A 46 -15.78 17.34 14.95
N THR A 47 -16.95 17.77 14.49
CA THR A 47 -18.14 17.97 15.33
C THR A 47 -18.87 16.65 15.47
N ILE A 48 -19.21 16.28 16.70
CA ILE A 48 -20.06 15.13 16.98
C ILE A 48 -21.49 15.51 16.56
N VAL A 49 -22.01 14.82 15.54
CA VAL A 49 -23.35 15.04 14.97
C VAL A 49 -24.37 14.01 15.46
N PHE A 50 -23.90 12.90 16.01
CA PHE A 50 -24.72 11.87 16.64
C PHE A 50 -23.92 11.23 17.78
N ASP A 51 -24.57 10.99 18.91
CA ASP A 51 -23.97 10.42 20.13
C ASP A 51 -25.06 9.78 20.97
N GLU A 52 -25.42 8.54 20.63
CA GLU A 52 -26.48 7.80 21.33
C GLU A 52 -26.18 6.30 21.39
N VAL A 53 -26.93 5.61 22.24
CA VAL A 53 -26.91 4.15 22.39
C VAL A 53 -27.91 3.51 21.43
N LEU A 54 -27.46 2.53 20.65
CA LEU A 54 -28.26 1.77 19.69
C LEU A 54 -28.49 0.35 20.20
N ILE A 55 -29.70 -0.16 20.04
CA ILE A 55 -30.08 -1.51 20.45
C ILE A 55 -29.91 -2.46 19.25
N TYR A 56 -29.26 -3.60 19.49
CA TYR A 56 -29.13 -4.68 18.52
C TYR A 56 -29.85 -5.93 19.00
N HIS A 57 -30.37 -6.71 18.08
CA HIS A 57 -31.08 -7.96 18.35
C HIS A 57 -30.26 -9.16 17.88
N GLU A 58 -30.59 -10.34 18.39
CA GLU A 58 -30.02 -11.61 17.91
C GLU A 58 -30.17 -11.71 16.39
N GLY A 59 -29.08 -12.03 15.69
CA GLY A 59 -29.05 -12.09 14.23
C GLY A 59 -28.60 -10.79 13.53
N ASP A 60 -28.40 -9.70 14.27
CA ASP A 60 -27.93 -8.45 13.68
C ASP A 60 -26.44 -8.49 13.32
N THR A 61 -26.11 -7.92 12.17
CA THR A 61 -24.74 -7.45 11.86
C THR A 61 -24.64 -5.97 12.21
N PHE A 62 -23.43 -5.44 12.36
CA PHE A 62 -23.25 -4.00 12.60
C PHE A 62 -23.86 -3.14 11.48
N PHE A 63 -23.84 -3.62 10.22
CA PHE A 63 -24.58 -3.02 9.12
C PHE A 63 -26.10 -2.96 9.38
N ASN A 64 -26.72 -4.04 9.86
CA ASN A 64 -28.16 -4.08 10.13
C ASN A 64 -28.57 -3.08 11.21
N ILE A 65 -27.72 -2.88 12.22
CA ILE A 65 -27.93 -1.85 13.25
C ILE A 65 -27.97 -0.48 12.56
N LEU A 66 -26.96 -0.14 11.76
CA LEU A 66 -26.92 1.16 11.08
C LEU A 66 -28.11 1.37 10.12
N ASP A 67 -28.50 0.33 9.36
CA ASP A 67 -29.61 0.39 8.40
C ASP A 67 -30.98 0.57 9.09
N ARG A 68 -31.11 0.13 10.34
CA ARG A 68 -32.32 0.31 11.15
C ARG A 68 -32.49 1.74 11.66
N TYR A 69 -31.39 2.39 12.05
CA TYR A 69 -31.43 3.68 12.73
C TYR A 69 -31.17 4.87 11.79
N PHE A 70 -30.61 4.65 10.60
CA PHE A 70 -30.20 5.72 9.69
C PHE A 70 -30.60 5.46 8.25
N ASP A 71 -30.76 6.55 7.48
CA ASP A 71 -30.87 6.50 6.04
C ASP A 71 -29.47 6.31 5.44
N LEU A 72 -29.15 5.07 5.06
CA LEU A 72 -27.85 4.72 4.48
C LEU A 72 -27.80 4.96 2.97
N THR A 73 -26.67 5.50 2.51
CA THR A 73 -26.30 5.51 1.10
C THR A 73 -25.16 4.52 0.90
N CYS A 74 -25.37 3.44 0.14
CA CYS A 74 -24.35 2.43 -0.11
C CYS A 74 -23.76 2.54 -1.52
N ALA A 75 -22.66 1.82 -1.77
CA ALA A 75 -22.12 1.66 -3.12
C ALA A 75 -22.82 0.53 -3.89
N ASN A 76 -23.20 0.82 -5.13
CA ASN A 76 -23.58 -0.20 -6.11
C ASN A 76 -22.36 -0.89 -6.74
N SER A 77 -22.59 -1.78 -7.71
CA SER A 77 -21.54 -2.53 -8.42
C SER A 77 -20.50 -1.67 -9.14
N SER A 78 -20.82 -0.41 -9.44
CA SER A 78 -19.92 0.57 -10.07
C SER A 78 -19.36 1.58 -9.06
N TYR A 79 -19.49 1.32 -7.75
CA TYR A 79 -19.14 2.23 -6.66
C TYR A 79 -19.88 3.58 -6.69
N GLY A 80 -21.03 3.64 -7.39
CA GLY A 80 -21.92 4.80 -7.34
C GLY A 80 -22.85 4.74 -6.14
N ALA A 81 -23.34 5.90 -5.70
CA ALA A 81 -24.32 6.00 -4.62
C ALA A 81 -25.64 5.29 -4.96
N ASP A 82 -26.12 4.48 -4.02
CA ASP A 82 -27.36 3.72 -4.07
C ASP A 82 -28.02 3.73 -2.69
N SER A 83 -29.18 4.39 -2.60
CA SER A 83 -29.98 4.48 -1.38
C SER A 83 -30.76 3.21 -1.07
N SER A 84 -30.86 2.26 -2.00
CA SER A 84 -31.52 0.97 -1.74
C SER A 84 -30.63 0.00 -0.97
N CYS A 85 -29.32 0.28 -0.92
CA CYS A 85 -28.30 -0.60 -0.34
C CYS A 85 -28.43 -2.07 -0.79
N SER A 86 -28.95 -2.32 -2.00
CA SER A 86 -29.33 -3.67 -2.44
C SER A 86 -28.14 -4.53 -2.86
N TYR A 87 -27.07 -3.89 -3.33
CA TYR A 87 -25.87 -4.59 -3.79
C TYR A 87 -25.00 -5.08 -2.61
N THR A 88 -24.42 -6.28 -2.77
CA THR A 88 -23.45 -6.86 -1.82
C THR A 88 -22.20 -7.21 -2.60
N PHE A 89 -21.04 -6.73 -2.14
CA PHE A 89 -19.76 -7.05 -2.73
C PHE A 89 -19.33 -8.42 -2.27
N THR A 90 -19.09 -9.33 -3.22
CA THR A 90 -18.62 -10.69 -2.95
C THR A 90 -17.26 -10.91 -3.59
N SER A 91 -16.26 -11.25 -2.78
CA SER A 91 -14.92 -11.60 -3.21
C SER A 91 -14.43 -12.82 -2.43
N PHE A 92 -13.26 -13.36 -2.81
CA PHE A 92 -12.70 -14.55 -2.16
C PHE A 92 -12.48 -14.38 -0.64
N ALA A 93 -12.32 -13.15 -0.14
CA ALA A 93 -11.98 -12.84 1.25
C ALA A 93 -12.92 -11.81 1.92
N TYR A 94 -13.97 -11.36 1.22
CA TYR A 94 -14.88 -10.34 1.73
C TYR A 94 -16.27 -10.51 1.13
N GLU A 95 -17.28 -10.58 1.99
CA GLU A 95 -18.69 -10.46 1.63
C GLU A 95 -19.33 -9.40 2.53
N GLY A 96 -19.83 -8.32 1.92
CA GLY A 96 -20.40 -7.23 2.69
C GLY A 96 -20.81 -6.02 1.87
N LYS A 97 -21.37 -5.04 2.56
CA LYS A 97 -21.82 -3.77 1.98
C LYS A 97 -20.79 -2.68 2.24
N VAL A 98 -20.84 -1.64 1.43
CA VAL A 98 -19.96 -0.48 1.53
C VAL A 98 -20.84 0.74 1.69
N ILE A 99 -20.74 1.41 2.85
CA ILE A 99 -21.52 2.60 3.18
C ILE A 99 -20.75 3.83 2.70
N LEU A 100 -21.41 4.71 1.95
CA LEU A 100 -20.87 5.98 1.47
C LEU A 100 -21.42 7.16 2.28
N GLY A 101 -22.62 7.05 2.84
CA GLY A 101 -23.22 8.11 3.64
C GLY A 101 -24.20 7.58 4.66
N ILE A 102 -24.35 8.33 5.74
CA ILE A 102 -25.25 8.07 6.87
C ILE A 102 -25.99 9.38 7.13
N SER A 103 -27.33 9.33 7.09
CA SER A 103 -28.17 10.49 7.42
C SER A 103 -29.19 10.11 8.50
N GLY A 104 -29.48 11.06 9.38
CA GLY A 104 -30.46 10.91 10.45
C GLY A 104 -31.22 12.20 10.69
N GLU A 105 -32.00 12.26 11.77
CA GLU A 105 -32.74 13.49 12.11
C GLU A 105 -31.76 14.62 12.48
N GLY A 106 -31.60 15.58 11.57
CA GLY A 106 -30.80 16.79 11.80
C GLY A 106 -29.33 16.72 11.38
N PHE A 107 -28.87 15.60 10.82
CA PHE A 107 -27.51 15.50 10.25
C PHE A 107 -27.47 14.65 8.98
N SER A 108 -26.47 14.93 8.14
CA SER A 108 -26.16 14.11 6.97
C SER A 108 -24.66 14.12 6.75
N VAL A 109 -24.05 12.95 6.81
CA VAL A 109 -22.61 12.76 6.61
C VAL A 109 -22.43 11.85 5.40
N ALA A 110 -21.87 12.39 4.32
CA ALA A 110 -21.66 11.66 3.08
C ALA A 110 -20.24 11.84 2.56
N SER A 111 -19.61 10.72 2.19
CA SER A 111 -18.32 10.65 1.54
C SER A 111 -18.43 10.96 0.05
N ASP A 112 -17.46 11.70 -0.49
CA ASP A 112 -17.30 11.91 -1.93
C ASP A 112 -16.34 10.88 -2.58
N TRP A 113 -15.76 9.96 -1.79
CA TRP A 113 -14.76 8.94 -2.15
C TRP A 113 -13.46 9.45 -2.77
N SER A 114 -13.39 10.73 -3.09
CA SER A 114 -12.28 11.37 -3.77
C SER A 114 -11.38 12.08 -2.77
N ASN A 115 -11.99 12.71 -1.78
CA ASN A 115 -11.34 13.48 -0.73
C ASN A 115 -11.72 13.00 0.66
N THR A 116 -12.88 12.35 0.83
CA THR A 116 -13.36 11.85 2.11
C THR A 116 -13.73 10.37 2.06
N PHE A 117 -13.80 9.74 3.23
CA PHE A 117 -14.33 8.39 3.43
C PHE A 117 -14.87 8.25 4.86
N LEU A 118 -15.78 7.30 5.08
CA LEU A 118 -16.26 6.97 6.42
C LEU A 118 -15.29 5.96 7.06
N ALA A 119 -14.63 6.38 8.13
CA ALA A 119 -13.73 5.56 8.93
C ALA A 119 -14.49 5.00 10.14
N PHE A 120 -14.40 3.70 10.37
CA PHE A 120 -15.06 3.01 11.49
C PHE A 120 -14.03 2.70 12.55
N TYR A 121 -14.20 3.24 13.75
CA TYR A 121 -13.33 3.03 14.89
C TYR A 121 -14.05 2.21 15.95
N VAL A 122 -13.32 1.28 16.56
CA VAL A 122 -13.79 0.47 17.69
C VAL A 122 -12.94 0.82 18.89
N LYS A 123 -13.58 1.05 20.04
CA LYS A 123 -12.86 1.30 21.28
C LYS A 123 -12.22 0.01 21.78
N HIS A 124 -10.94 0.07 22.12
CA HIS A 124 -10.21 -1.03 22.73
C HIS A 124 -9.45 -0.48 23.94
N GLU A 125 -9.87 -0.89 25.14
CA GLU A 125 -9.41 -0.33 26.42
C GLU A 125 -9.70 1.20 26.48
N ASP A 126 -8.68 2.04 26.32
CA ASP A 126 -8.78 3.49 26.43
C ASP A 126 -8.69 4.24 25.07
N ASP A 127 -8.38 3.54 23.97
CA ASP A 127 -8.13 4.14 22.65
C ASP A 127 -9.11 3.64 21.58
N TYR A 128 -9.40 4.50 20.60
CA TYR A 128 -10.16 4.14 19.40
C TYR A 128 -9.22 3.63 18.30
N VAL A 129 -9.46 2.41 17.84
CA VAL A 129 -8.66 1.75 16.80
C VAL A 129 -9.47 1.64 15.51
N LEU A 130 -8.87 2.03 14.39
CA LEU A 130 -9.50 1.91 13.07
C LEU A 130 -9.77 0.44 12.73
N SER A 131 -11.02 0.11 12.45
CA SER A 131 -11.43 -1.21 11.97
C SER A 131 -10.90 -1.46 10.56
N THR A 132 -10.28 -2.63 10.37
CA THR A 132 -9.88 -3.12 9.04
C THR A 132 -10.99 -3.93 8.36
N LEU A 133 -12.15 -4.07 9.01
CA LEU A 133 -13.29 -4.84 8.55
C LEU A 133 -14.41 -3.88 8.10
N GLY A 134 -15.09 -4.23 7.01
CA GLY A 134 -16.25 -3.47 6.53
C GLY A 134 -17.45 -3.61 7.47
N PRO A 135 -18.44 -2.70 7.43
CA PRO A 135 -19.55 -2.65 8.40
C PRO A 135 -20.36 -3.94 8.54
N SER A 136 -20.38 -4.81 7.53
CA SER A 136 -21.06 -6.10 7.60
C SER A 136 -20.29 -7.18 8.36
N GLN A 137 -19.03 -6.93 8.71
CA GLN A 137 -18.10 -7.90 9.30
C GLN A 137 -17.40 -7.36 10.56
N ILE A 138 -17.73 -6.16 11.02
CA ILE A 138 -17.17 -5.63 12.28
C ILE A 138 -17.76 -6.46 13.44
N PRO A 139 -16.94 -7.13 14.26
CA PRO A 139 -17.43 -7.80 15.46
C PRO A 139 -17.81 -6.75 16.51
N PHE A 140 -18.84 -7.06 17.30
CA PHE A 140 -19.31 -6.22 18.39
C PHE A 140 -19.90 -7.09 19.49
N GLU A 141 -19.77 -6.63 20.73
CA GLU A 141 -20.34 -7.19 21.95
C GLU A 141 -21.19 -6.14 22.69
N ASP A 142 -21.89 -6.55 23.74
CA ASP A 142 -22.71 -5.66 24.56
C ASP A 142 -21.83 -4.61 25.23
N GLN A 143 -22.28 -3.34 25.22
CA GLN A 143 -21.57 -2.17 25.72
C GLN A 143 -20.35 -1.72 24.90
N ASP A 144 -20.14 -2.25 23.69
CA ASP A 144 -19.06 -1.77 22.83
C ASP A 144 -19.29 -0.32 22.36
N GLU A 145 -18.19 0.42 22.24
CA GLU A 145 -18.21 1.81 21.78
C GLU A 145 -17.59 1.94 20.38
N PHE A 146 -18.37 2.52 19.47
CA PHE A 146 -17.98 2.76 18.08
C PHE A 146 -17.94 4.24 17.77
N ARG A 147 -17.05 4.62 16.87
CA ARG A 147 -16.99 5.98 16.31
C ARG A 147 -16.88 5.93 14.80
N ILE A 148 -17.78 6.61 14.11
CA ILE A 148 -17.74 6.78 12.66
C ILE A 148 -17.29 8.21 12.37
N VAL A 149 -16.16 8.36 11.70
CA VAL A 149 -15.58 9.67 11.40
C VAL A 149 -15.53 9.86 9.89
N LEU A 150 -16.04 11.00 9.40
CA LEU A 150 -15.83 11.41 8.03
C LEU A 150 -14.42 11.99 7.85
N GLU A 151 -13.46 11.11 7.59
CA GLU A 151 -12.06 11.52 7.45
C GLU A 151 -11.75 12.02 6.05
N SER A 152 -10.73 12.89 5.97
CA SER A 152 -10.12 13.18 4.68
C SER A 152 -9.09 12.13 4.30
N VAL A 153 -9.15 11.66 3.04
CA VAL A 153 -8.15 10.76 2.44
C VAL A 153 -6.74 11.35 2.62
N TRP A 154 -6.62 12.67 2.54
CA TRP A 154 -5.35 13.38 2.63
C TRP A 154 -4.73 13.30 4.03
N GLU A 155 -5.51 13.48 5.11
CA GLU A 155 -5.01 13.38 6.48
C GLU A 155 -4.50 11.98 6.81
N TRP A 156 -5.17 10.94 6.31
CA TRP A 156 -4.72 9.56 6.45
C TRP A 156 -3.33 9.31 5.86
N PHE A 157 -3.02 9.93 4.71
CA PHE A 157 -1.68 9.90 4.12
C PHE A 157 -0.66 10.84 4.80
N GLY A 158 -1.07 11.59 5.83
CA GLY A 158 -0.25 12.63 6.47
C GLY A 158 -0.04 13.86 5.56
N LEU A 159 -0.96 14.08 4.62
CA LEU A 159 -0.95 15.19 3.67
C LEU A 159 -2.02 16.21 4.09
N SER A 160 -1.62 17.41 4.51
CA SER A 160 -2.56 18.49 4.86
C SER A 160 -3.29 19.02 3.63
N LYS A 161 -4.62 19.27 3.70
CA LYS A 161 -5.46 20.00 2.70
C LYS A 161 -4.87 21.34 2.19
N SER A 162 -3.80 21.83 2.80
CA SER A 162 -3.08 23.05 2.45
C SER A 162 -2.29 22.94 1.14
N HIS A 163 -1.93 24.09 0.57
CA HIS A 163 -0.92 24.32 -0.45
C HIS A 163 0.38 23.48 -0.27
N LYS A 164 0.66 23.03 0.97
CA LYS A 164 1.69 22.07 1.33
C LYS A 164 1.51 20.67 0.70
N ALA A 165 0.32 20.06 0.69
CA ALA A 165 0.14 18.74 0.06
C ALA A 165 0.35 18.77 -1.45
N MET A 166 -0.17 19.79 -2.15
CA MET A 166 0.09 19.95 -3.59
C MET A 166 1.59 20.04 -3.89
N LYS A 167 2.34 20.77 -3.05
CA LYS A 167 3.80 20.87 -3.13
C LYS A 167 4.50 19.54 -2.84
N GLU A 168 4.02 18.76 -1.88
CA GLU A 168 4.58 17.44 -1.58
C GLU A 168 4.33 16.42 -2.70
N ILE A 169 3.13 16.42 -3.28
CA ILE A 169 2.79 15.59 -4.45
C ILE A 169 3.66 16.00 -5.64
N ALA A 170 3.80 17.30 -5.91
CA ALA A 170 4.69 17.80 -6.96
C ALA A 170 6.15 17.37 -6.74
N LEU A 171 6.61 17.35 -5.48
CA LEU A 171 7.95 16.88 -5.13
C LEU A 171 8.10 15.38 -5.40
N ILE A 172 7.13 14.55 -5.00
CA ILE A 172 7.10 13.11 -5.28
C ILE A 172 7.13 12.86 -6.79
N ALA A 173 6.27 13.55 -7.55
CA ALA A 173 6.21 13.45 -9.00
C ALA A 173 7.53 13.85 -9.67
N LEU A 174 8.18 14.92 -9.19
CA LEU A 174 9.49 15.36 -9.69
C LEU A 174 10.56 14.30 -9.45
N PHE A 175 10.66 13.74 -8.24
CA PHE A 175 11.66 12.72 -7.94
C PHE A 175 11.41 11.41 -8.72
N ALA A 176 10.14 11.02 -8.91
CA ALA A 176 9.78 9.89 -9.76
C ALA A 176 10.12 10.14 -11.24
N ALA A 177 9.89 11.35 -11.74
CA ALA A 177 10.27 11.76 -13.09
C ALA A 177 11.80 11.72 -13.28
N VAL A 178 12.58 12.17 -12.28
CA VAL A 178 14.05 12.07 -12.33
C VAL A 178 14.49 10.61 -12.44
N LEU A 179 13.90 9.68 -11.66
CA LEU A 179 14.21 8.24 -11.79
C LEU A 179 13.87 7.71 -13.19
N PHE A 180 12.70 8.07 -13.71
CA PHE A 180 12.27 7.62 -15.03
C PHE A 180 13.20 8.15 -16.15
N VAL A 181 13.51 9.44 -16.15
CA VAL A 181 14.38 10.06 -17.16
C VAL A 181 15.79 9.48 -17.09
N GLN A 182 16.33 9.27 -15.88
CA GLN A 182 17.61 8.61 -15.70
C GLN A 182 17.60 7.19 -16.27
N GLN A 183 16.55 6.42 -16.00
CA GLN A 183 16.43 5.05 -16.50
C GLN A 183 16.32 5.03 -18.03
N LEU A 184 15.59 5.98 -18.61
CA LEU A 184 15.48 6.14 -20.06
C LEU A 184 16.82 6.54 -20.70
N ALA A 185 17.54 7.49 -20.11
CA ALA A 185 18.83 7.96 -20.61
C ALA A 185 19.90 6.85 -20.60
N LEU A 186 19.86 5.96 -19.61
CA LEU A 186 20.81 4.86 -19.46
C LEU A 186 20.35 3.55 -20.11
N SER A 187 19.15 3.53 -20.69
CA SER A 187 18.54 2.33 -21.30
C SER A 187 19.37 1.71 -22.44
N MET A 188 20.30 2.47 -23.03
CA MET A 188 21.21 2.03 -24.07
C MET A 188 22.34 1.13 -23.55
N ILE A 189 22.64 1.18 -22.25
CA ILE A 189 23.69 0.39 -21.61
C ILE A 189 23.00 -0.68 -20.75
N PRO A 190 23.11 -1.98 -21.10
CA PRO A 190 22.46 -3.05 -20.36
C PRO A 190 22.85 -3.03 -18.88
N ASN A 191 21.84 -3.06 -18.00
CA ASN A 191 21.99 -3.18 -16.54
C ASN A 191 22.84 -2.08 -15.88
N PHE A 192 23.05 -0.96 -16.56
CA PHE A 192 23.63 0.24 -15.97
C PHE A 192 22.51 1.15 -15.47
N SER A 193 22.47 1.41 -14.17
CA SER A 193 21.41 2.24 -13.59
C SER A 193 21.89 3.03 -12.37
N PHE A 194 21.42 4.27 -12.25
CA PHE A 194 21.59 5.08 -11.03
C PHE A 194 20.36 5.00 -10.11
N THR A 195 19.38 4.14 -10.40
CA THR A 195 18.17 3.99 -9.59
C THR A 195 18.50 3.65 -8.14
N THR A 196 19.42 2.70 -7.88
CA THR A 196 19.84 2.33 -6.53
C THR A 196 20.41 3.53 -5.77
N LEU A 197 21.31 4.28 -6.39
CA LEU A 197 21.91 5.49 -5.80
C LEU A 197 20.84 6.51 -5.43
N LEU A 198 19.94 6.83 -6.36
CA LEU A 198 18.89 7.82 -6.15
C LEU A 198 17.92 7.38 -5.07
N LEU A 199 17.50 6.11 -5.03
CA LEU A 199 16.62 5.58 -3.99
C LEU A 199 17.26 5.58 -2.62
N ILE A 200 18.57 5.31 -2.49
CA ILE A 200 19.30 5.46 -1.23
C ILE A 200 19.25 6.93 -0.76
N ILE A 201 19.51 7.88 -1.66
CA ILE A 201 19.49 9.31 -1.33
C ILE A 201 18.09 9.76 -0.94
N TYR A 202 17.06 9.39 -1.71
CA TYR A 202 15.67 9.76 -1.46
C TYR A 202 15.19 9.20 -0.13
N THR A 203 15.54 7.94 0.18
CA THR A 203 15.22 7.32 1.47
C THR A 203 15.82 8.13 2.62
N LYS A 204 17.09 8.53 2.52
CA LYS A 204 17.76 9.29 3.58
C LYS A 204 17.27 10.75 3.69
N LEU A 205 16.74 11.33 2.61
CA LEU A 205 16.25 12.72 2.59
C LEU A 205 14.76 12.86 2.96
N LEU A 206 13.92 11.97 2.46
CA LEU A 206 12.46 12.04 2.53
C LEU A 206 11.85 10.99 3.46
N GLY A 207 12.61 9.94 3.82
CA GLY A 207 12.15 8.84 4.64
C GLY A 207 11.44 7.74 3.84
N PHE A 208 10.95 6.73 4.57
CA PHE A 208 10.32 5.52 4.02
C PHE A 208 9.08 5.86 3.18
N ARG A 209 8.06 6.48 3.79
CA ARG A 209 6.73 6.68 3.16
C ARG A 209 6.81 7.37 1.80
N LYS A 210 7.49 8.52 1.74
CA LYS A 210 7.62 9.33 0.51
C LYS A 210 8.44 8.61 -0.56
N THR A 211 9.49 7.89 -0.18
CA THR A 211 10.31 7.14 -1.14
C THR A 211 9.57 5.94 -1.70
N SER A 212 8.77 5.24 -0.89
CA SER A 212 7.91 4.15 -1.35
C SER A 212 6.88 4.61 -2.38
N LEU A 213 6.27 5.79 -2.19
CA LEU A 213 5.37 6.40 -3.19
C LEU A 213 6.10 6.74 -4.50
N ILE A 214 7.31 7.32 -4.40
CA ILE A 214 8.17 7.61 -5.56
C ILE A 214 8.44 6.31 -6.35
N ILE A 215 8.75 5.21 -5.66
CA ILE A 215 9.00 3.89 -6.28
C ILE A 215 7.74 3.38 -6.98
N VAL A 216 6.58 3.42 -6.34
CA VAL A 216 5.32 2.94 -6.93
C VAL A 216 5.03 3.70 -8.22
N VAL A 217 5.10 5.04 -8.18
CA VAL A 217 4.89 5.88 -9.37
C VAL A 217 5.92 5.58 -10.45
N HIS A 218 7.21 5.46 -10.08
CA HIS A 218 8.27 5.14 -11.02
C HIS A 218 8.05 3.80 -11.71
N VAL A 219 7.71 2.75 -10.96
CA VAL A 219 7.45 1.42 -11.52
C VAL A 219 6.27 1.48 -12.47
N LEU A 220 5.15 2.09 -12.09
CA LEU A 220 3.99 2.19 -12.97
C LEU A 220 4.31 2.96 -14.27
N VAL A 221 4.95 4.13 -14.16
CA VAL A 221 5.31 4.97 -15.32
C VAL A 221 6.29 4.23 -16.24
N TYR A 222 7.31 3.59 -15.67
CA TYR A 222 8.28 2.82 -16.45
C TYR A 222 7.63 1.66 -17.20
N ASN A 223 6.70 0.95 -16.57
CA ASN A 223 6.00 -0.16 -17.22
C ASN A 223 5.12 0.28 -18.39
N ILE A 224 4.57 1.50 -18.35
CA ILE A 224 3.73 2.03 -19.42
C ILE A 224 4.57 2.66 -20.55
N LEU A 225 5.63 3.38 -20.19
CA LEU A 225 6.40 4.23 -21.11
C LEU A 225 7.79 3.68 -21.46
N SER A 226 8.06 2.41 -21.15
CA SER A 226 9.34 1.77 -21.46
C SER A 226 9.60 1.77 -22.97
N PRO A 227 10.81 2.16 -23.42
CA PRO A 227 11.16 2.24 -24.84
C PRO A 227 11.19 0.88 -25.54
N PHE A 228 11.28 -0.22 -24.78
CA PHE A 228 11.27 -1.59 -25.29
C PHE A 228 9.87 -2.23 -25.25
N GLY A 229 8.83 -1.42 -25.02
CA GLY A 229 7.46 -1.86 -24.82
C GLY A 229 7.15 -2.16 -23.35
N PRO A 230 5.88 -2.42 -23.03
CA PRO A 230 5.45 -2.72 -21.67
C PRO A 230 6.14 -3.99 -21.16
N VAL A 231 6.66 -3.93 -19.93
CA VAL A 231 7.21 -5.13 -19.30
C VAL A 231 6.06 -6.11 -19.08
N ILE A 232 6.36 -7.41 -19.15
CA ILE A 232 5.39 -8.47 -18.85
C ILE A 232 4.78 -8.19 -17.47
N PRO A 233 3.44 -8.08 -17.34
CA PRO A 233 2.79 -7.70 -16.08
C PRO A 233 3.19 -8.58 -14.89
N LEU A 234 3.57 -9.84 -15.14
CA LEU A 234 4.07 -10.78 -14.13
C LEU A 234 5.36 -10.33 -13.44
N HIS A 235 6.18 -9.49 -14.08
CA HIS A 235 7.43 -8.96 -13.49
C HIS A 235 7.24 -7.68 -12.66
N ILE A 236 6.07 -7.03 -12.75
CA ILE A 236 5.79 -5.79 -11.99
C ILE A 236 5.93 -6.01 -10.48
N PRO A 237 5.38 -7.09 -9.88
CA PRO A 237 5.58 -7.37 -8.46
C PRO A 237 7.06 -7.54 -8.09
N SER A 238 7.85 -8.27 -8.89
CA SER A 238 9.30 -8.42 -8.67
C SER A 238 10.03 -7.07 -8.71
N MET A 239 9.69 -6.21 -9.67
CA MET A 239 10.27 -4.88 -9.77
C MET A 239 9.95 -4.01 -8.55
N LEU A 240 8.68 -4.01 -8.12
CA LEU A 240 8.22 -3.25 -6.97
C LEU A 240 8.90 -3.74 -5.68
N ILE A 241 8.90 -5.05 -5.45
CA ILE A 241 9.57 -5.69 -4.30
C ILE A 241 11.06 -5.35 -4.32
N GLY A 242 11.71 -5.53 -5.46
CA GLY A 242 13.13 -5.22 -5.64
C GLY A 242 13.45 -3.80 -5.17
N TRP A 243 12.78 -2.79 -5.73
CA TRP A 243 13.07 -1.40 -5.37
C TRP A 243 12.63 -1.03 -3.95
N LEU A 244 11.51 -1.55 -3.43
CA LEU A 244 11.04 -1.30 -2.06
C LEU A 244 11.96 -1.89 -0.99
N LEU A 245 12.76 -2.92 -1.30
CA LEU A 245 13.75 -3.44 -0.36
C LEU A 245 14.77 -2.37 0.08
N ILE A 246 15.11 -1.40 -0.78
CA ILE A 246 16.05 -0.32 -0.42
C ILE A 246 15.52 0.52 0.76
N PRO A 247 14.37 1.20 0.66
CA PRO A 247 13.86 2.01 1.77
C PRO A 247 13.53 1.16 3.00
N ILE A 248 13.05 -0.07 2.83
CA ILE A 248 12.81 -1.00 3.96
C ILE A 248 14.12 -1.23 4.71
N LEU A 249 15.17 -1.72 4.04
CA LEU A 249 16.43 -2.08 4.68
C LEU A 249 17.14 -0.86 5.27
N LEU A 250 17.11 0.29 4.59
CA LEU A 250 17.77 1.51 5.06
C LEU A 250 17.10 2.19 6.25
N THR A 251 15.79 2.01 6.43
CA THR A 251 15.06 2.61 7.56
C THR A 251 14.91 1.67 8.75
N THR A 252 15.00 0.35 8.54
CA THR A 252 14.89 -0.67 9.59
C THR A 252 16.27 -1.10 10.08
N ILE A 253 17.00 -1.88 9.29
CA ILE A 253 18.25 -2.57 9.70
C ILE A 253 19.46 -1.64 9.58
N LEU A 254 19.54 -0.84 8.52
CA LEU A 254 20.72 -0.03 8.17
C LEU A 254 20.53 1.46 8.49
N LYS A 255 19.68 1.76 9.49
CA LYS A 255 19.35 3.15 9.88
C LYS A 255 20.59 3.99 10.22
N SER A 256 21.55 3.40 10.94
CA SER A 256 22.80 4.05 11.39
C SER A 256 23.89 4.18 10.32
N TRP A 257 23.67 3.66 9.11
CA TRP A 257 24.66 3.70 8.05
C TRP A 257 24.60 5.04 7.33
N GLU A 258 25.54 5.93 7.67
CA GLU A 258 25.72 7.24 7.03
C GLU A 258 27.01 7.34 6.21
N SER A 259 27.94 6.40 6.39
CA SER A 259 29.22 6.41 5.66
C SER A 259 29.01 5.95 4.22
N VAL A 260 29.55 6.73 3.28
CA VAL A 260 29.52 6.46 1.84
C VAL A 260 30.05 5.07 1.52
N HIS A 261 31.14 4.65 2.16
CA HIS A 261 31.76 3.35 1.93
C HIS A 261 30.82 2.20 2.31
N ARG A 262 30.09 2.33 3.43
CA ARG A 262 29.09 1.34 3.86
C ARG A 262 27.91 1.28 2.91
N LEU A 263 27.44 2.43 2.42
CA LEU A 263 26.35 2.51 1.44
C LEU A 263 26.78 1.97 0.07
N ALA A 264 28.02 2.18 -0.35
CA ALA A 264 28.55 1.63 -1.59
C ALA A 264 28.63 0.10 -1.53
N ILE A 265 29.14 -0.46 -0.44
CA ILE A 265 29.14 -1.91 -0.20
C ILE A 265 27.71 -2.46 -0.22
N PHE A 266 26.76 -1.77 0.40
CA PHE A 266 25.34 -2.13 0.32
C PHE A 266 24.85 -2.16 -1.14
N GLY A 267 25.14 -1.13 -1.94
CA GLY A 267 24.75 -1.08 -3.35
C GLY A 267 25.36 -2.20 -4.21
N PHE A 268 26.58 -2.62 -3.90
CA PHE A 268 27.21 -3.78 -4.54
C PHE A 268 26.39 -5.06 -4.33
N PHE A 269 26.12 -5.41 -3.06
CA PHE A 269 25.32 -6.61 -2.75
C PHE A 269 23.88 -6.49 -3.24
N PHE A 270 23.33 -5.28 -3.22
CA PHE A 270 21.97 -5.02 -3.69
C PHE A 270 21.81 -5.30 -5.20
N GLY A 271 22.85 -5.13 -6.01
CA GLY A 271 22.80 -5.50 -7.44
C GLY A 271 22.42 -6.96 -7.67
N PHE A 272 22.97 -7.88 -6.87
CA PHE A 272 22.61 -9.30 -6.90
C PHE A 272 21.23 -9.56 -6.31
N LEU A 273 20.94 -8.95 -5.15
CA LEU A 273 19.65 -9.12 -4.49
C LEU A 273 18.48 -8.72 -5.39
N TYR A 274 18.65 -7.63 -6.14
CA TYR A 274 17.66 -7.18 -7.10
C TYR A 274 17.42 -8.22 -8.22
N GLY A 275 18.49 -8.75 -8.82
CA GLY A 275 18.39 -9.82 -9.83
C GLY A 275 17.67 -11.06 -9.32
N TRP A 276 18.02 -11.51 -8.11
CA TRP A 276 17.43 -12.71 -7.50
C TRP A 276 15.92 -12.61 -7.26
N VAL A 277 15.39 -11.41 -7.05
CA VAL A 277 13.93 -11.19 -6.91
C VAL A 277 13.20 -11.43 -8.24
N PHE A 278 13.88 -11.30 -9.38
CA PHE A 278 13.30 -11.56 -10.71
C PHE A 278 13.37 -13.04 -11.11
N ILE A 279 14.38 -13.77 -10.65
CA ILE A 279 14.63 -15.16 -11.08
C ILE A 279 13.39 -16.08 -10.93
N PRO A 280 12.66 -16.13 -9.79
CA PRO A 280 11.52 -17.03 -9.65
C PRO A 280 10.43 -16.82 -10.71
N VAL A 281 10.13 -15.56 -11.01
CA VAL A 281 9.13 -15.19 -12.03
C VAL A 281 9.67 -15.51 -13.42
N SER A 282 10.92 -15.16 -13.71
CA SER A 282 11.55 -15.43 -15.00
C SER A 282 11.65 -16.93 -15.31
N VAL A 283 11.98 -17.76 -14.32
CA VAL A 283 12.00 -19.22 -14.43
C VAL A 283 10.61 -19.78 -14.68
N PHE A 284 9.60 -19.26 -13.99
CA PHE A 284 8.21 -19.66 -14.19
C PHE A 284 7.71 -19.33 -15.60
N VAL A 285 8.01 -18.13 -16.11
CA VAL A 285 7.58 -17.67 -17.44
C VAL A 285 8.35 -18.36 -18.57
N SER A 286 9.67 -18.52 -18.44
CA SER A 286 10.53 -19.07 -19.49
C SER A 286 10.57 -20.61 -19.50
N GLY A 287 10.18 -21.28 -18.41
CA GLY A 287 10.30 -22.73 -18.26
C GLY A 287 11.75 -23.24 -18.16
N THR A 288 12.73 -22.34 -18.00
CA THR A 288 14.14 -22.69 -17.91
C THR A 288 14.52 -23.18 -16.50
N PRO A 289 15.47 -24.12 -16.35
CA PRO A 289 15.93 -24.54 -15.03
C PRO A 289 16.54 -23.37 -14.24
N PHE A 290 16.18 -23.25 -12.96
CA PHE A 290 16.64 -22.16 -12.07
C PHE A 290 18.16 -21.94 -12.13
N LEU A 291 18.94 -23.02 -12.01
CA LEU A 291 20.40 -22.93 -11.97
C LEU A 291 20.97 -22.40 -13.29
N ALA A 292 20.38 -22.78 -14.42
CA ALA A 292 20.82 -22.32 -15.74
C ALA A 292 20.51 -20.83 -15.93
N TYR A 293 19.32 -20.38 -15.51
CA TYR A 293 18.95 -18.97 -15.55
C TYR A 293 19.88 -18.13 -14.67
N LEU A 294 20.12 -18.55 -13.42
CA LEU A 294 21.02 -17.88 -12.48
C LEU A 294 22.43 -17.70 -13.05
N PHE A 295 23.01 -18.75 -13.64
CA PHE A 295 24.35 -18.66 -14.24
C PHE A 295 24.39 -17.72 -15.46
N MET A 296 23.32 -17.65 -16.24
CA MET A 296 23.22 -16.74 -17.38
C MET A 296 23.01 -15.28 -16.94
N ASP A 297 22.34 -15.05 -15.81
CA ASP A 297 22.02 -13.71 -15.31
C ASP A 297 23.17 -13.07 -14.51
N LEU A 298 24.05 -13.92 -13.94
CA LEU A 298 25.16 -13.48 -13.09
C LEU A 298 26.09 -12.40 -13.70
N PRO A 299 26.45 -12.42 -15.00
CA PRO A 299 27.23 -11.34 -15.59
C PRO A 299 26.50 -9.99 -15.57
N PHE A 300 25.18 -10.00 -15.76
CA PHE A 300 24.35 -8.80 -15.74
C PHE A 300 24.18 -8.26 -14.31
N GLU A 301 23.96 -9.16 -13.35
CA GLU A 301 23.95 -8.82 -11.93
C GLU A 301 25.28 -8.20 -11.49
N PHE A 302 26.41 -8.73 -11.98
CA PHE A 302 27.74 -8.20 -11.68
C PHE A 302 27.93 -6.77 -12.23
N VAL A 303 27.49 -6.51 -13.47
CA VAL A 303 27.50 -5.15 -14.04
C VAL A 303 26.67 -4.21 -13.18
N MET A 304 25.46 -4.63 -12.78
CA MET A 304 24.60 -3.83 -11.90
C MET A 304 25.24 -3.57 -10.53
N ALA A 305 25.86 -4.59 -9.92
CA ALA A 305 26.55 -4.48 -8.65
C ALA A 305 27.71 -3.48 -8.70
N VAL A 306 28.57 -3.56 -9.71
CA VAL A 306 29.70 -2.65 -9.89
C VAL A 306 29.24 -1.23 -10.17
N THR A 307 28.22 -1.06 -11.02
CA THR A 307 27.69 0.28 -11.35
C THR A 307 27.02 0.94 -10.14
N ASN A 308 26.27 0.18 -9.34
CA ASN A 308 25.74 0.66 -8.07
C ASN A 308 26.86 1.08 -7.11
N PHE A 309 27.89 0.22 -6.95
CA PHE A 309 29.02 0.49 -6.05
C PHE A 309 29.74 1.79 -6.44
N LEU A 310 30.14 1.92 -7.71
CA LEU A 310 30.87 3.09 -8.21
C LEU A 310 29.99 4.35 -8.20
N GLY A 311 28.72 4.21 -8.60
CA GLY A 311 27.76 5.31 -8.58
C GLY A 311 27.59 5.89 -7.18
N ILE A 312 27.44 5.04 -6.16
CA ILE A 312 27.34 5.49 -4.78
C ILE A 312 28.66 6.09 -4.30
N LEU A 313 29.79 5.45 -4.57
CA LEU A 313 31.08 5.93 -4.09
C LEU A 313 31.42 7.33 -4.63
N TRP A 314 31.12 7.61 -5.89
CA TRP A 314 31.49 8.87 -6.55
C TRP A 314 30.43 9.96 -6.46
N LEU A 315 29.15 9.59 -6.55
CA LEU A 315 28.06 10.56 -6.73
C LEU A 315 27.21 10.78 -5.48
N TYR A 316 27.32 9.93 -4.45
CA TYR A 316 26.46 10.06 -3.27
C TYR A 316 26.63 11.42 -2.56
N GLU A 317 27.85 11.80 -2.18
CA GLU A 317 28.09 13.07 -1.48
C GLU A 317 27.71 14.30 -2.30
N PRO A 318 28.14 14.46 -3.57
CA PRO A 318 27.80 15.66 -4.34
C PRO A 318 26.28 15.78 -4.55
N LEU A 319 25.59 14.68 -4.87
CA LEU A 319 24.14 14.69 -5.07
C LEU A 319 23.40 14.94 -3.75
N MET A 320 23.80 14.29 -2.66
CA MET A 320 23.20 14.49 -1.34
C MET A 320 23.30 15.96 -0.92
N LYS A 321 24.46 16.60 -1.13
CA LYS A 321 24.65 18.02 -0.81
C LYS A 321 23.73 18.92 -1.63
N ILE A 322 23.67 18.72 -2.95
CA ILE A 322 22.83 19.54 -3.85
C ILE A 322 21.36 19.37 -3.50
N LEU A 323 20.87 18.12 -3.41
CA LEU A 323 19.46 17.84 -3.15
C LEU A 323 19.03 18.31 -1.76
N ARG A 324 19.88 18.17 -0.74
CA ARG A 324 19.58 18.70 0.60
C ARG A 324 19.40 20.22 0.60
N VAL A 325 20.27 20.95 -0.11
CA VAL A 325 20.17 22.41 -0.23
C VAL A 325 18.89 22.81 -0.96
N GLN A 326 18.56 22.15 -2.07
CA GLN A 326 17.33 22.46 -2.83
C GLN A 326 16.08 22.12 -2.03
N LEU A 327 16.07 20.99 -1.33
CA LEU A 327 14.95 20.58 -0.48
C LEU A 327 14.75 21.55 0.69
N TYR A 328 15.84 22.04 1.29
CA TYR A 328 15.78 23.05 2.35
C TYR A 328 15.15 24.36 1.84
N LYS A 329 15.61 24.87 0.69
CA LYS A 329 15.03 26.07 0.05
C LYS A 329 13.55 25.89 -0.27
N PHE A 330 13.18 24.73 -0.80
CA PHE A 330 11.79 24.39 -1.11
C PHE A 330 10.90 24.38 0.14
N ARG A 331 11.40 23.80 1.25
CA ARG A 331 10.67 23.80 2.54
C ARG A 331 10.54 25.20 3.14
N GLN A 332 11.57 26.04 3.04
CA GLN A 332 11.53 27.43 3.53
C GLN A 332 10.59 28.33 2.73
N ALA A 333 10.55 28.21 1.41
CA ALA A 333 9.59 28.93 0.56
C ALA A 333 8.12 28.46 0.75
N THR A 334 7.88 27.58 1.72
CA THR A 334 6.61 26.91 1.99
C THR A 334 6.19 27.00 3.45
N GLN A 335 7.05 27.52 4.33
CA GLN A 335 6.68 28.09 5.63
C GLN A 335 6.26 29.54 5.42
#